data_AF-I7CBU6-F1
#
_entry.id   AF-I7CBU6-F1
#
_cell.length_a   1.000
_cell.length_b   1.000
_cell.length_c   1.000
_cell.angle_alpha   90.00
_cell.angle_beta   90.00
_cell.angle_gamma   90.00
#
_symmetry.space_group_name_H-M   'P 1'
#
loop_
_entity.id
_entity.type
_entity.pdbx_description
1 polymer ?
#
loop_
_entity_poly.entity_id
_entity_poly.type
_entity_poly.pdbx_seq_one_letter_code
_entity_poly.pdbx_strand_id
1 'polypeptide(L)'
;MALSCSKVSSFSLSPVVGGGDVFKNLTFSSFSLSFSNKRVGGIKNLRVRAAATNAPAPLAGVIFEPFQELKKDYLAVPFAHNVSLARQNYADESESAINEQINVAYNVSYVYHSLFAYFDRDNIALKGLAKFFKESSEEEREHAEKLIKYQNIRGGRVVLHPITSPPSEFEHSEKGDALYAMELALSLEKLTNEKLLHVHSVADPNNDPQLADFIESEFLYEQVKSIKKIAEYVTQLRLVGKGHGVWHFDQRLLHDEDL
;
A
#
# COMPACT_ATOMS: atom_id res chain seq x y z
N MET A 1 -18.65 -23.37 35.18
CA MET A 1 -17.49 -23.98 35.85
C MET A 1 -16.35 -22.98 35.82
N ALA A 2 -16.01 -22.43 36.98
CA ALA A 2 -14.88 -21.54 37.19
C ALA A 2 -13.73 -22.35 37.78
N LEU A 3 -12.54 -22.30 37.19
CA LEU A 3 -11.23 -22.63 37.76
C LEU A 3 -10.19 -22.04 36.81
N SER A 4 -9.02 -21.51 37.17
CA SER A 4 -8.45 -21.04 38.42
C SER A 4 -7.12 -20.40 38.00
N CYS A 5 -6.83 -19.22 38.51
CA CYS A 5 -5.53 -18.56 38.40
C CYS A 5 -4.45 -19.40 39.10
N SER A 6 -3.25 -19.51 38.54
CA SER A 6 -2.06 -20.02 39.23
C SER A 6 -0.90 -19.07 39.00
N LYS A 7 -0.17 -18.81 40.07
CA LYS A 7 0.69 -17.66 40.33
C LYS A 7 2.12 -18.15 40.55
N VAL A 8 3.09 -17.36 40.09
CA VAL A 8 4.49 -17.19 40.56
C VAL A 8 5.50 -18.32 40.33
N SER A 9 6.63 -17.98 39.70
CA SER A 9 7.95 -18.29 40.27
C SER A 9 8.99 -17.28 39.76
N SER A 10 9.51 -16.50 40.70
CA SER A 10 10.62 -15.54 40.55
C SER A 10 11.96 -16.27 40.65
N PHE A 11 12.82 -16.13 39.64
CA PHE A 11 14.21 -16.58 39.73
C PHE A 11 15.13 -15.40 40.05
N SER A 12 15.73 -15.47 41.23
CA SER A 12 16.85 -14.67 41.71
C SER A 12 18.12 -15.50 41.51
N LEU A 13 19.15 -14.93 40.89
CA LEU A 13 20.49 -15.49 40.86
C LEU A 13 21.48 -14.43 41.38
N SER A 14 22.08 -14.73 42.52
CA SER A 14 23.26 -14.06 43.06
C SER A 14 24.54 -14.61 42.39
N PRO A 15 25.65 -13.85 42.34
CA PRO A 15 26.82 -14.23 41.56
C PRO A 15 27.75 -15.18 42.32
N VAL A 16 28.27 -16.18 41.61
CA VAL A 16 29.41 -17.00 42.04
C VAL A 16 30.69 -16.41 41.46
N VAL A 17 31.66 -16.18 42.34
CA VAL A 17 33.04 -15.77 42.04
C VAL A 17 33.87 -17.01 41.68
N GLY A 18 34.68 -16.95 40.62
CA GLY A 18 35.70 -17.97 40.34
C GLY A 18 36.42 -17.85 38.99
N GLY A 19 37.46 -17.02 38.95
CA GLY A 19 38.77 -17.19 38.27
C GLY A 19 38.90 -17.64 36.79
N GLY A 20 39.72 -16.89 36.02
CA GLY A 20 40.53 -17.47 34.93
C GLY A 20 40.61 -16.71 33.61
N ASP A 21 41.42 -15.64 33.57
CA ASP A 21 42.35 -15.21 32.52
C ASP A 21 41.95 -14.92 31.03
N VAL A 22 42.38 -13.71 30.63
CA VAL A 22 42.90 -13.26 29.31
C VAL A 22 41.89 -12.90 28.21
N PHE A 23 41.63 -11.59 28.04
CA PHE A 23 41.69 -10.91 26.74
C PHE A 23 42.12 -9.44 26.88
N LYS A 24 42.86 -8.99 25.87
CA LYS A 24 43.76 -7.83 25.82
C LYS A 24 43.04 -6.48 25.71
N ASN A 25 43.69 -5.46 26.30
CA ASN A 25 43.53 -4.01 26.19
C ASN A 25 42.64 -3.47 25.04
N LEU A 26 41.52 -2.85 25.42
CA LEU A 26 40.87 -1.76 24.69
C LEU A 26 40.93 -0.52 25.60
N THR A 27 41.71 0.48 25.20
CA THR A 27 41.79 1.77 25.89
C THR A 27 40.51 2.57 25.62
N PHE A 28 39.56 2.55 26.56
CA PHE A 28 38.47 3.52 26.60
C PHE A 28 38.99 4.87 27.11
N SER A 29 38.56 5.96 26.48
CA SER A 29 38.87 7.32 26.90
C SER A 29 38.51 7.52 28.37
N SER A 30 39.42 8.11 29.12
CA SER A 30 39.32 8.36 30.55
C SER A 30 38.06 9.17 30.90
N PHE A 31 37.04 8.51 31.46
CA PHE A 31 35.96 9.21 32.15
C PHE A 31 36.48 9.66 33.52
N SER A 32 36.67 10.96 33.70
CA SER A 32 36.97 11.53 35.02
C SER A 32 35.68 11.77 35.80
N LEU A 33 35.39 10.87 36.75
CA LEU A 33 34.32 11.07 37.74
C LEU A 33 34.88 11.89 38.90
N SER A 34 34.42 13.14 39.04
CA SER A 34 34.72 13.96 40.21
C SER A 34 33.58 13.83 41.23
N PHE A 35 33.89 13.25 42.39
CA PHE A 35 32.97 13.16 43.53
C PHE A 35 33.31 14.27 44.52
N SER A 36 32.43 15.27 44.66
CA SER A 36 32.54 16.25 45.74
C SER A 36 31.57 15.89 46.85
N ASN A 37 32.11 15.54 48.02
CA ASN A 37 31.34 15.14 49.20
C ASN A 37 31.26 16.32 50.18
N LYS A 38 30.21 17.15 50.08
CA LYS A 38 29.92 18.16 51.11
C LYS A 38 28.99 17.55 52.16
N ARG A 39 29.47 17.44 53.41
CA ARG A 39 28.63 17.10 54.56
C ARG A 39 27.92 18.36 55.06
N VAL A 40 26.60 18.41 54.87
CA VAL A 40 25.67 19.11 55.78
C VAL A 40 24.41 18.24 55.86
N GLY A 41 23.86 18.08 57.07
CA GLY A 41 22.90 17.04 57.43
C GLY A 41 21.58 17.05 56.65
N GLY A 42 20.98 15.85 56.53
CA GLY A 42 19.60 15.62 56.12
C GLY A 42 19.37 15.53 54.60
N ILE A 43 19.04 14.32 54.13
CA ILE A 43 18.57 13.95 52.78
C ILE A 43 19.67 13.88 51.70
N LYS A 44 19.95 12.66 51.23
CA LYS A 44 20.92 12.37 50.15
C LYS A 44 20.27 12.62 48.77
N ASN A 45 20.55 13.76 48.16
CA ASN A 45 20.32 13.96 46.73
C ASN A 45 21.64 13.84 45.95
N LEU A 46 21.80 12.74 45.21
CA LEU A 46 22.93 12.54 44.31
C LEU A 46 22.67 13.30 43.01
N ARG A 47 23.34 14.43 42.80
CA ARG A 47 23.27 15.18 41.54
C ARG A 47 24.45 14.79 40.65
N VAL A 48 24.20 13.94 39.67
CA VAL A 48 25.18 13.62 38.61
C VAL A 48 25.07 14.69 37.52
N ARG A 49 26.18 15.40 37.26
CA ARG A 49 26.30 16.34 36.14
C ARG A 49 27.32 15.75 35.17
N ALA A 50 26.85 15.19 34.06
CA ALA A 50 27.71 14.83 32.95
C ALA A 50 27.92 16.08 32.09
N ALA A 51 29.16 16.55 31.99
CA ALA A 51 29.55 17.53 30.97
C ALA A 51 29.98 16.74 29.73
N ALA A 52 29.23 16.88 28.63
CA ALA A 52 29.69 16.41 27.33
C ALA A 52 30.76 17.38 26.83
N THR A 53 32.02 17.07 27.12
CA THR A 53 33.15 17.77 26.51
C THR A 53 33.47 17.12 25.18
N ASN A 54 33.45 17.93 24.13
CA ASN A 54 33.98 17.70 22.78
C ASN A 54 33.17 16.74 21.90
N ALA A 55 32.26 17.32 21.09
CA ALA A 55 32.05 16.77 19.76
C ALA A 55 33.41 16.86 19.02
N PRO A 56 33.95 15.77 18.46
CA PRO A 56 35.14 15.84 17.63
C PRO A 56 34.85 16.77 16.46
N ALA A 57 35.76 17.68 16.13
CA ALA A 57 35.70 18.40 14.86
C ALA A 57 35.65 17.36 13.73
N PRO A 58 34.83 17.56 12.67
CA PRO A 58 34.76 16.60 11.58
C PRO A 58 36.17 16.34 11.05
N LEU A 59 36.56 15.07 10.98
CA LEU A 59 37.81 14.66 10.37
C LEU A 59 37.81 15.14 8.92
N ALA A 60 38.76 16.01 8.57
CA ALA A 60 38.82 16.61 7.24
C ALA A 60 38.83 15.51 6.16
N GLY A 61 37.82 15.52 5.30
CA GLY A 61 37.66 14.53 4.21
C GLY A 61 36.69 13.37 4.50
N VAL A 62 36.11 13.27 5.69
CA VAL A 62 35.03 12.30 5.97
C VAL A 62 33.68 12.90 5.53
N ILE A 63 32.99 12.21 4.61
CA ILE A 63 31.78 12.71 3.92
C ILE A 63 30.49 12.13 4.53
N PHE A 64 30.55 10.95 5.16
CA PHE A 64 29.42 10.25 5.76
C PHE A 64 29.87 9.56 7.05
N GLU A 65 29.18 9.81 8.17
CA GLU A 65 29.51 9.26 9.48
C GLU A 65 28.31 8.51 10.06
N PRO A 66 28.14 7.20 9.75
CA PRO A 66 26.91 6.47 10.01
C PRO A 66 26.39 6.56 11.45
N PHE A 67 27.28 6.42 12.44
CA PHE A 67 26.89 6.46 13.86
C PHE A 67 26.68 7.87 14.42
N GLN A 68 27.16 8.90 13.70
CA GLN A 68 26.84 10.30 14.04
C GLN A 68 25.53 10.74 13.37
N GLU A 69 25.26 10.24 12.17
CA GLU A 69 24.06 10.54 11.39
C GLU A 69 22.83 9.74 11.85
N LEU A 70 23.04 8.56 12.43
CA LEU A 70 22.07 7.85 13.27
C LEU A 70 21.83 8.65 14.56
N LYS A 71 21.17 9.81 14.42
CA LYS A 71 20.64 10.59 15.54
C LYS A 71 19.69 9.71 16.36
N LYS A 72 19.48 10.06 17.64
CA LYS A 72 18.65 9.29 18.58
C LYS A 72 17.28 8.85 18.04
N ASP A 73 16.69 9.62 17.12
CA ASP A 73 15.38 9.33 16.52
C ASP A 73 15.41 8.10 15.59
N TYR A 74 16.54 7.79 14.93
CA TYR A 74 16.68 6.58 14.10
C TYR A 74 16.89 5.29 14.90
N LEU A 75 17.30 5.40 16.17
CA LEU A 75 17.41 4.27 17.09
C LEU A 75 16.13 4.07 17.91
N ALA A 76 15.16 4.99 17.81
CA ALA A 76 13.88 4.93 18.50
C ALA A 76 12.88 4.02 17.78
N VAL A 77 13.27 2.76 17.55
CA VAL A 77 12.37 1.72 17.03
C VAL A 77 11.19 1.59 18.01
N PRO A 78 9.94 1.83 17.58
CA PRO A 78 8.80 1.78 18.48
C PRO A 78 8.66 0.40 19.15
N PHE A 79 8.53 0.38 20.47
CA PHE A 79 8.20 -0.86 21.22
C PHE A 79 6.70 -1.18 21.20
N ALA A 80 5.87 -0.21 20.79
CA ALA A 80 4.42 -0.36 20.75
C ALA A 80 4.01 -1.30 19.61
N HIS A 81 3.32 -2.40 19.94
CA HIS A 81 2.93 -3.44 18.98
C HIS A 81 1.98 -2.98 17.87
N ASN A 82 1.29 -1.85 18.05
CA ASN A 82 0.33 -1.31 17.08
C ASN A 82 0.97 -0.36 16.05
N VAL A 83 2.23 0.04 16.22
CA VAL A 83 2.93 0.97 15.32
C VAL A 83 3.71 0.17 14.27
N SER A 84 3.61 0.60 13.02
CA SER A 84 4.39 0.00 11.93
C SER A 84 5.87 0.34 12.06
N LEU A 85 6.73 -0.66 11.94
CA LEU A 85 8.19 -0.49 11.98
C LEU A 85 8.76 -0.05 10.63
N ALA A 86 8.04 -0.31 9.53
CA ALA A 86 8.48 -0.01 8.17
C ALA A 86 8.04 1.38 7.67
N ARG A 87 7.08 2.02 8.37
CA ARG A 87 6.48 3.27 7.91
C ARG A 87 7.51 4.40 7.95
N GLN A 88 7.89 4.88 6.78
CA GLN A 88 8.84 5.97 6.59
C GLN A 88 8.37 6.86 5.44
N ASN A 89 8.33 8.17 5.67
CA ASN A 89 7.94 9.16 4.67
C ASN A 89 6.62 8.80 3.96
N TYR A 90 5.63 8.37 4.73
CA TYR A 90 4.34 7.91 4.23
C TYR A 90 3.23 8.57 5.04
N ALA A 91 2.73 9.70 4.53
CA ALA A 91 1.75 10.54 5.19
C ALA A 91 0.39 9.84 5.33
N ASP A 92 -0.42 10.28 6.29
CA ASP A 92 -1.78 9.73 6.47
C ASP A 92 -2.68 10.04 5.26
N GLU A 93 -2.43 11.15 4.56
CA GLU A 93 -3.14 11.49 3.32
C GLU A 93 -2.82 10.48 2.19
N SER A 94 -1.55 10.12 2.02
CA SER A 94 -1.12 9.05 1.09
C SER A 94 -1.75 7.71 1.43
N GLU A 95 -1.76 7.35 2.72
CA GLU A 95 -2.39 6.12 3.20
C GLU A 95 -3.90 6.10 2.91
N SER A 96 -4.59 7.22 3.14
CA SER A 96 -6.02 7.38 2.84
C SER A 96 -6.30 7.28 1.34
N ALA A 97 -5.52 7.97 0.51
CA ALA A 97 -5.66 7.93 -0.95
C ALA A 97 -5.50 6.51 -1.51
N ILE A 98 -4.55 5.72 -0.99
CA ILE A 98 -4.41 4.31 -1.37
C ILE A 98 -5.64 3.48 -0.93
N ASN A 99 -6.17 3.70 0.28
CA ASN A 99 -7.39 2.99 0.73
C ASN A 99 -8.62 3.33 -0.12
N GLU A 100 -8.76 4.60 -0.52
CA GLU A 100 -9.81 5.02 -1.45
C GLU A 100 -9.64 4.35 -2.81
N GLN A 101 -8.42 4.31 -3.36
CA GLN A 101 -8.15 3.69 -4.65
C GLN A 101 -8.36 2.16 -4.64
N ILE A 102 -8.05 1.49 -3.52
CA ILE A 102 -8.41 0.07 -3.31
C ILE A 102 -9.92 -0.12 -3.44
N ASN A 103 -10.72 0.77 -2.85
CA ASN A 103 -12.17 0.68 -2.96
C ASN A 103 -12.67 0.99 -4.38
N VAL A 104 -12.06 1.94 -5.10
CA VAL A 104 -12.36 2.20 -6.51
C VAL A 104 -12.17 0.93 -7.34
N ALA A 105 -11.01 0.29 -7.28
CA ALA A 105 -10.71 -0.94 -8.01
C ALA A 105 -11.69 -2.08 -7.67
N TYR A 106 -12.02 -2.27 -6.38
CA TYR A 106 -13.03 -3.26 -5.98
C TYR A 106 -14.43 -2.96 -6.52
N ASN A 107 -14.86 -1.70 -6.56
CA ASN A 107 -16.17 -1.35 -7.12
C ASN A 107 -16.20 -1.58 -8.64
N VAL A 108 -15.14 -1.23 -9.36
CA VAL A 108 -15.05 -1.47 -10.82
C VAL A 108 -15.04 -2.98 -11.11
N SER A 109 -14.25 -3.76 -10.37
CA SER A 109 -14.27 -5.22 -10.42
C SER A 109 -15.69 -5.78 -10.25
N TYR A 110 -16.46 -5.25 -9.30
CA TYR A 110 -17.81 -5.72 -9.03
C TYR A 110 -18.82 -5.30 -10.10
N VAL A 111 -18.66 -4.13 -10.70
CA VAL A 111 -19.45 -3.69 -11.88
C VAL A 111 -19.17 -4.59 -13.08
N TYR A 112 -17.91 -4.90 -13.37
CA TYR A 112 -17.55 -5.84 -14.44
C TYR A 112 -18.10 -7.24 -14.18
N HIS A 113 -18.12 -7.68 -12.93
CA HIS A 113 -18.76 -8.95 -12.58
C HIS A 113 -20.26 -8.96 -12.89
N SER A 114 -20.94 -7.83 -12.66
CA SER A 114 -22.37 -7.68 -12.99
C SER A 114 -22.61 -7.69 -14.50
N LEU A 115 -21.74 -7.04 -15.28
CA LEU A 115 -21.77 -7.08 -16.74
C LEU A 115 -21.56 -8.50 -17.28
N PHE A 116 -20.60 -9.25 -16.72
CA PHE A 116 -20.43 -10.67 -17.01
C PHE A 116 -21.73 -11.45 -16.78
N ALA A 117 -22.33 -11.31 -15.58
CA ALA A 117 -23.55 -12.02 -15.23
C ALA A 117 -24.74 -11.67 -16.14
N TYR A 118 -24.77 -10.47 -16.73
CA TYR A 118 -25.77 -10.08 -17.72
C TYR A 118 -25.55 -10.74 -19.08
N PHE A 119 -24.33 -10.66 -19.62
CA PHE A 119 -24.03 -11.19 -20.96
C PHE A 119 -23.99 -12.71 -21.03
N ASP A 120 -23.77 -13.40 -19.90
CA ASP A 120 -23.80 -14.87 -19.79
C ASP A 120 -25.22 -15.46 -19.77
N ARG A 121 -26.28 -14.62 -19.67
CA ARG A 121 -27.66 -15.09 -19.71
C ARG A 121 -27.99 -15.74 -21.06
N ASP A 122 -28.78 -16.82 -21.04
CA ASP A 122 -29.14 -17.58 -22.24
C ASP A 122 -29.92 -16.76 -23.28
N ASN A 123 -30.67 -15.74 -22.84
CA ASN A 123 -31.45 -14.86 -23.69
C ASN A 123 -30.66 -13.65 -24.23
N ILE A 124 -29.40 -13.44 -23.78
CA ILE A 124 -28.47 -12.44 -24.32
C ILE A 124 -27.39 -13.12 -25.17
N ALA A 125 -26.79 -14.19 -24.64
CA ALA A 125 -25.90 -15.13 -25.33
C ALA A 125 -24.70 -14.51 -26.07
N LEU A 126 -24.10 -13.45 -25.52
CA LEU A 126 -22.88 -12.82 -26.04
C LEU A 126 -21.66 -13.29 -25.24
N LYS A 127 -21.15 -14.47 -25.60
CA LYS A 127 -20.13 -15.20 -24.84
C LYS A 127 -18.77 -14.50 -24.84
N GLY A 128 -18.42 -13.80 -25.92
CA GLY A 128 -17.19 -13.01 -26.00
C GLY A 128 -17.22 -11.84 -25.02
N LEU A 129 -18.33 -11.11 -24.94
CA LEU A 129 -18.51 -10.04 -23.95
C LEU A 129 -18.56 -10.59 -22.53
N ALA A 130 -19.23 -11.73 -22.30
CA ALA A 130 -19.26 -12.37 -20.98
C ALA A 130 -17.84 -12.76 -20.52
N LYS A 131 -17.04 -13.39 -21.40
CA LYS A 131 -15.62 -13.71 -21.14
C LYS A 131 -14.82 -12.45 -20.82
N PHE A 132 -14.90 -11.44 -21.69
CA PHE A 132 -14.20 -10.17 -21.53
C PHE A 132 -14.46 -9.53 -20.16
N PHE A 133 -15.74 -9.35 -19.79
CA PHE A 133 -16.07 -8.70 -18.51
C PHE A 133 -15.74 -9.56 -17.30
N LYS A 134 -15.71 -10.88 -17.44
CA LYS A 134 -15.24 -11.77 -16.38
C LYS A 134 -13.74 -11.57 -16.15
N GLU A 135 -12.94 -11.57 -17.21
CA GLU A 135 -11.50 -11.35 -17.16
C GLU A 135 -11.18 -9.95 -16.62
N SER A 136 -11.86 -8.90 -17.10
CA SER A 136 -11.70 -7.53 -16.57
C SER A 136 -12.10 -7.42 -15.10
N SER A 137 -13.11 -8.17 -14.64
CA SER A 137 -13.46 -8.22 -13.22
C SER A 137 -12.33 -8.81 -12.37
N GLU A 138 -11.67 -9.84 -12.88
CA GLU A 138 -10.53 -10.50 -12.23
C GLU A 138 -9.30 -9.58 -12.21
N GLU A 139 -8.96 -8.93 -13.33
CA GLU A 139 -7.88 -7.95 -13.46
C GLU A 139 -8.03 -6.78 -12.48
N GLU A 140 -9.22 -6.17 -12.39
CA GLU A 140 -9.47 -5.08 -11.45
C GLU A 140 -9.37 -5.50 -9.98
N ARG A 141 -9.66 -6.77 -9.68
CA ARG A 141 -9.42 -7.33 -8.34
C ARG A 141 -7.92 -7.47 -8.08
N GLU A 142 -7.14 -7.89 -9.07
CA GLU A 142 -5.68 -7.92 -8.96
C GLU A 142 -5.08 -6.52 -8.76
N HIS A 143 -5.64 -5.49 -9.41
CA HIS A 143 -5.29 -4.08 -9.16
C HIS A 143 -5.52 -3.69 -7.68
N ALA A 144 -6.67 -4.03 -7.12
CA ALA A 144 -6.96 -3.80 -5.69
C ALA A 144 -5.96 -4.54 -4.78
N GLU A 145 -5.63 -5.80 -5.09
CA GLU A 145 -4.65 -6.58 -4.34
C GLU A 145 -3.21 -6.02 -4.44
N LYS A 146 -2.83 -5.49 -5.61
CA LYS A 146 -1.54 -4.82 -5.82
C LYS A 146 -1.42 -3.60 -4.90
N LEU A 147 -2.47 -2.78 -4.80
CA LEU A 147 -2.54 -1.64 -3.90
C LEU A 147 -2.53 -2.06 -2.41
N ILE A 148 -3.21 -3.15 -2.04
CA ILE A 148 -3.18 -3.72 -0.68
C ILE A 148 -1.76 -4.12 -0.29
N LYS A 149 -1.04 -4.81 -1.18
CA LYS A 149 0.36 -5.21 -0.94
C LYS A 149 1.24 -3.98 -0.77
N TYR A 150 1.07 -2.98 -1.64
CA TYR A 150 1.79 -1.72 -1.57
C TYR A 150 1.56 -0.97 -0.26
N GLN A 151 0.29 -0.80 0.15
CA GLN A 151 -0.11 -0.19 1.43
C GLN A 151 0.64 -0.84 2.61
N ASN A 152 0.71 -2.18 2.62
CA ASN A 152 1.39 -2.92 3.68
C ASN A 152 2.92 -2.78 3.63
N ILE A 153 3.54 -2.75 2.44
CA ILE A 153 5.00 -2.54 2.30
C ILE A 153 5.41 -1.15 2.79
N ARG A 154 4.59 -0.12 2.53
CA ARG A 154 4.80 1.24 3.06
C ARG A 154 4.51 1.39 4.54
N GLY A 155 4.06 0.32 5.19
CA GLY A 155 3.74 0.30 6.61
C GLY A 155 2.40 0.95 6.98
N GLY A 156 1.53 1.16 6.00
CA GLY A 156 0.16 1.60 6.21
C GLY A 156 -0.76 0.48 6.72
N ARG A 157 -2.04 0.81 6.78
CA ARG A 157 -3.15 -0.04 7.24
C ARG A 157 -4.25 0.01 6.20
N VAL A 158 -4.56 -1.15 5.66
CA VAL A 158 -5.68 -1.32 4.74
C VAL A 158 -6.99 -1.16 5.51
N VAL A 159 -7.85 -0.28 5.02
CA VAL A 159 -9.24 -0.15 5.47
C VAL A 159 -10.14 -0.46 4.28
N LEU A 160 -10.73 -1.65 4.27
CA LEU A 160 -11.68 -2.03 3.22
C LEU A 160 -13.03 -1.33 3.46
N HIS A 161 -13.44 -0.52 2.50
CA HIS A 161 -14.72 0.18 2.51
C HIS A 161 -15.84 -0.66 1.88
N PRO A 162 -17.12 -0.34 2.15
CA PRO A 162 -18.25 -0.98 1.49
C PRO A 162 -18.18 -0.87 -0.04
N ILE A 163 -18.70 -1.90 -0.73
CA ILE A 163 -18.86 -1.93 -2.19
C ILE A 163 -20.33 -1.71 -2.49
N THR A 164 -20.64 -0.79 -3.41
CA THR A 164 -22.02 -0.50 -3.77
C THR A 164 -22.57 -1.58 -4.69
N SER A 165 -23.83 -1.97 -4.52
CA SER A 165 -24.49 -2.91 -5.42
C SER A 165 -24.60 -2.31 -6.84
N PRO A 166 -24.02 -2.95 -7.87
CA PRO A 166 -24.10 -2.46 -9.24
C PRO A 166 -25.48 -2.74 -9.85
N PRO A 167 -25.85 -2.03 -10.93
CA PRO A 167 -26.99 -2.42 -11.76
C PRO A 167 -26.85 -3.84 -12.28
N SER A 168 -27.95 -4.56 -12.44
CA SER A 168 -27.99 -5.93 -12.99
C SER A 168 -28.53 -6.01 -14.41
N GLU A 169 -29.10 -4.92 -14.92
CA GLU A 169 -29.69 -4.83 -16.27
C GLU A 169 -28.94 -3.80 -17.10
N PHE A 170 -28.57 -4.18 -18.31
CA PHE A 170 -27.82 -3.35 -19.25
C PHE A 170 -28.48 -3.29 -20.64
N GLU A 171 -29.77 -3.61 -20.70
CA GLU A 171 -30.57 -3.46 -21.92
C GLU A 171 -30.62 -1.99 -22.34
N HIS A 172 -30.38 -1.72 -23.63
CA HIS A 172 -30.47 -0.36 -24.15
C HIS A 172 -31.12 -0.31 -25.53
N SER A 173 -32.33 0.24 -25.61
CA SER A 173 -33.15 0.29 -26.84
C SER A 173 -32.43 0.94 -28.03
N GLU A 174 -31.85 2.13 -27.83
CA GLU A 174 -31.22 2.89 -28.93
C GLU A 174 -29.84 2.37 -29.33
N LYS A 175 -28.97 2.04 -28.38
CA LYS A 175 -27.59 1.61 -28.64
C LYS A 175 -27.44 0.12 -28.87
N GLY A 176 -28.31 -0.69 -28.25
CA GLY A 176 -28.07 -2.11 -28.04
C GLY A 176 -27.08 -2.35 -26.90
N ASP A 177 -27.25 -3.48 -26.24
CA ASP A 177 -26.63 -3.81 -24.95
C ASP A 177 -25.11 -3.83 -25.04
N ALA A 178 -24.56 -4.44 -26.09
CA ALA A 178 -23.11 -4.54 -26.29
C ALA A 178 -22.42 -3.18 -26.41
N LEU A 179 -22.98 -2.28 -27.22
CA LEU A 179 -22.43 -0.92 -27.38
C LEU A 179 -22.60 -0.12 -26.08
N TYR A 180 -23.74 -0.22 -25.43
CA TYR A 180 -23.97 0.46 -24.16
C TYR A 180 -22.98 0.00 -23.08
N ALA A 181 -22.77 -1.30 -22.94
CA ALA A 181 -21.82 -1.87 -21.97
C ALA A 181 -20.37 -1.44 -22.24
N MET A 182 -19.92 -1.44 -23.50
CA MET A 182 -18.57 -0.99 -23.84
C MET A 182 -18.38 0.52 -23.64
N GLU A 183 -19.42 1.33 -23.88
CA GLU A 183 -19.37 2.76 -23.54
C GLU A 183 -19.34 2.99 -22.03
N LEU A 184 -20.09 2.20 -21.25
CA LEU A 184 -20.05 2.22 -19.79
C LEU A 184 -18.65 1.84 -19.29
N ALA A 185 -18.07 0.75 -19.80
CA ALA A 185 -16.71 0.33 -19.49
C ALA A 185 -15.70 1.44 -19.79
N LEU A 186 -15.78 2.07 -20.98
CA LEU A 186 -14.91 3.18 -21.34
C LEU A 186 -15.02 4.37 -20.36
N SER A 187 -16.23 4.67 -19.91
CA SER A 187 -16.46 5.71 -18.91
C SER A 187 -15.89 5.33 -17.54
N LEU A 188 -16.01 4.07 -17.12
CA LEU A 188 -15.42 3.57 -15.88
C LEU A 188 -13.89 3.63 -15.93
N GLU A 189 -13.26 3.17 -17.00
CA GLU A 189 -11.81 3.25 -17.15
C GLU A 189 -11.28 4.69 -17.11
N LYS A 190 -11.99 5.63 -17.73
CA LYS A 190 -11.61 7.05 -17.65
C LYS A 190 -11.75 7.60 -16.24
N LEU A 191 -12.81 7.23 -15.53
CA LEU A 191 -13.02 7.63 -14.15
C LEU A 191 -11.96 7.02 -13.23
N THR A 192 -11.60 5.75 -13.40
CA THR A 192 -10.50 5.10 -12.67
C THR A 192 -9.18 5.82 -12.91
N ASN A 193 -8.91 6.23 -14.16
CA ASN A 193 -7.72 7.02 -14.47
C ASN A 193 -7.72 8.38 -13.76
N GLU A 194 -8.85 9.09 -13.72
CA GLU A 194 -8.95 10.35 -12.96
C GLU A 194 -8.67 10.12 -11.46
N LYS A 195 -9.10 8.99 -10.90
CA LYS A 195 -8.80 8.61 -9.51
C LYS A 195 -7.33 8.27 -9.29
N LEU A 196 -6.69 7.55 -10.22
CA LEU A 196 -5.25 7.30 -10.17
C LEU A 196 -4.42 8.59 -10.25
N LEU A 197 -4.81 9.52 -11.12
CA LEU A 197 -4.18 10.83 -11.22
C LEU A 197 -4.35 11.65 -9.93
N HIS A 198 -5.47 11.49 -9.24
CA HIS A 198 -5.65 12.09 -7.91
C HIS A 198 -4.67 11.49 -6.89
N VAL A 199 -4.53 10.15 -6.82
CA VAL A 199 -3.54 9.51 -5.93
C VAL A 199 -2.12 9.99 -6.25
N HIS A 200 -1.77 10.08 -7.53
CA HIS A 200 -0.49 10.63 -7.97
C HIS A 200 -0.29 12.07 -7.48
N SER A 201 -1.31 12.92 -7.60
CA SER A 201 -1.24 14.33 -7.16
C SER A 201 -1.03 14.49 -5.65
N VAL A 202 -1.42 13.51 -4.83
CA VAL A 202 -1.19 13.51 -3.37
C VAL A 202 0.28 13.27 -3.03
N ALA A 203 1.05 12.62 -3.92
CA ALA A 203 2.43 12.25 -3.66
C ALA A 203 3.36 13.47 -3.55
N ASP A 204 3.21 14.46 -4.44
CA ASP A 204 4.10 15.63 -4.51
C ASP A 204 4.04 16.52 -3.27
N PRO A 205 2.86 16.99 -2.79
CA PRO A 205 2.76 17.79 -1.57
C PRO A 205 3.26 17.05 -0.32
N ASN A 206 3.15 15.71 -0.31
CA ASN A 206 3.61 14.85 0.78
C ASN A 206 5.08 14.41 0.62
N ASN A 207 5.79 14.90 -0.40
CA ASN A 207 7.18 14.56 -0.70
C ASN A 207 7.41 13.04 -0.76
N ASP A 208 6.51 12.31 -1.42
CA ASP A 208 6.52 10.85 -1.54
C ASP A 208 6.82 10.41 -3.00
N PRO A 209 8.08 10.52 -3.46
CA PRO A 209 8.43 10.17 -4.83
C PRO A 209 8.24 8.68 -5.14
N GLN A 210 8.26 7.81 -4.13
CA GLN A 210 8.07 6.38 -4.33
C GLN A 210 6.60 6.03 -4.57
N LEU A 211 5.66 6.75 -3.95
CA LEU A 211 4.24 6.66 -4.30
C LEU A 211 3.98 7.13 -5.73
N ALA A 212 4.54 8.27 -6.13
CA ALA A 212 4.42 8.76 -7.51
C ALA A 212 4.92 7.72 -8.53
N ASP A 213 6.15 7.23 -8.35
CA ASP A 213 6.76 6.21 -9.21
C ASP A 213 5.94 4.91 -9.27
N PHE A 214 5.42 4.44 -8.13
CA PHE A 214 4.57 3.25 -8.08
C PHE A 214 3.27 3.43 -8.89
N ILE A 215 2.59 4.58 -8.75
CA ILE A 215 1.36 4.84 -9.51
C ILE A 215 1.65 5.00 -11.01
N GLU A 216 2.74 5.65 -11.37
CA GLU A 216 3.16 5.82 -12.76
C GLU A 216 3.49 4.49 -13.45
N SER A 217 4.32 3.67 -12.79
CA SER A 217 4.86 2.43 -13.35
C SER A 217 3.85 1.29 -13.39
N GLU A 218 3.05 1.13 -12.33
CA GLU A 218 2.17 -0.03 -12.16
C GLU A 218 0.73 0.20 -12.60
N PHE A 219 0.29 1.44 -12.86
CA PHE A 219 -1.11 1.73 -13.16
C PHE A 219 -1.32 2.71 -14.32
N LEU A 220 -0.70 3.89 -14.33
CA LEU A 220 -1.04 4.93 -15.31
C LEU A 220 -0.80 4.50 -16.76
N TYR A 221 0.28 3.77 -17.02
CA TYR A 221 0.57 3.26 -18.36
C TYR A 221 -0.42 2.17 -18.81
N GLU A 222 -0.77 1.25 -17.90
CA GLU A 222 -1.75 0.19 -18.14
C GLU A 222 -3.14 0.79 -18.40
N GLN A 223 -3.53 1.79 -17.59
CA GLN A 223 -4.80 2.48 -17.71
C GLN A 223 -4.99 3.15 -19.08
N VAL A 224 -3.95 3.80 -19.61
CA VAL A 224 -3.99 4.42 -20.95
C VAL A 224 -4.17 3.37 -22.05
N LYS A 225 -3.56 2.19 -21.91
CA LYS A 225 -3.76 1.07 -22.84
C LYS A 225 -5.19 0.53 -22.77
N SER A 226 -5.73 0.32 -21.58
CA SER A 226 -7.09 -0.18 -21.38
C SER A 226 -8.14 0.78 -21.96
N ILE A 227 -7.97 2.09 -21.72
CA ILE A 227 -8.82 3.14 -22.33
C ILE A 227 -8.77 3.07 -23.86
N LYS A 228 -7.57 2.92 -24.47
CA LYS A 228 -7.44 2.80 -25.93
C LYS A 228 -8.13 1.54 -26.44
N LYS A 229 -7.89 0.38 -25.82
CA LYS A 229 -8.46 -0.93 -26.19
C LYS A 229 -9.99 -0.86 -26.21
N ILE A 230 -10.60 -0.35 -25.14
CA ILE A 230 -12.06 -0.25 -25.06
C ILE A 230 -12.62 0.82 -26.01
N ALA A 231 -11.91 1.93 -26.24
CA ALA A 231 -12.32 2.93 -27.23
C ALA A 231 -12.35 2.36 -28.67
N GLU A 232 -11.41 1.46 -29.01
CA GLU A 232 -11.41 0.74 -30.28
C GLU A 232 -12.62 -0.21 -30.38
N TYR A 233 -12.97 -0.91 -29.30
CA TYR A 233 -14.18 -1.75 -29.25
C TYR A 233 -15.47 -0.94 -29.43
N VAL A 234 -15.60 0.20 -28.75
CA VAL A 234 -16.72 1.13 -28.96
C VAL A 234 -16.82 1.58 -30.41
N THR A 235 -15.67 1.93 -31.03
CA THR A 235 -15.62 2.36 -32.43
C THR A 235 -16.06 1.25 -33.38
N GLN A 236 -15.58 0.02 -33.15
CA GLN A 236 -15.95 -1.16 -33.94
C GLN A 236 -17.44 -1.49 -33.81
N LEU A 237 -17.99 -1.48 -32.60
CA LEU A 237 -19.42 -1.73 -32.35
C LEU A 237 -20.31 -0.69 -33.04
N ARG A 238 -19.92 0.58 -33.04
CA ARG A 238 -20.61 1.64 -33.80
C ARG A 238 -20.55 1.39 -35.31
N LEU A 239 -19.43 0.87 -35.82
CA LEU A 239 -19.24 0.59 -37.25
C LEU A 239 -20.08 -0.60 -37.73
N VAL A 240 -20.08 -1.70 -36.97
CA VAL A 240 -20.77 -2.94 -37.38
C VAL A 240 -22.28 -2.91 -37.15
N GLY A 241 -22.74 -2.05 -36.24
CA GLY A 241 -24.15 -1.91 -35.90
C GLY A 241 -24.74 -3.13 -35.19
N LYS A 242 -26.04 -3.07 -34.86
CA LYS A 242 -26.77 -4.11 -34.11
C LYS A 242 -26.95 -5.41 -34.91
N GLY A 243 -27.40 -6.47 -34.23
CA GLY A 243 -27.73 -7.75 -34.86
C GLY A 243 -26.48 -8.52 -35.27
N HIS A 244 -26.37 -8.90 -36.54
CA HIS A 244 -25.25 -9.71 -37.04
C HIS A 244 -23.88 -9.06 -36.81
N GLY A 245 -23.79 -7.71 -36.85
CA GLY A 245 -22.57 -6.98 -36.58
C GLY A 245 -22.04 -7.21 -35.16
N VAL A 246 -22.89 -6.99 -34.15
CA VAL A 246 -22.59 -7.28 -32.74
C VAL A 246 -22.24 -8.75 -32.53
N TRP A 247 -23.01 -9.68 -33.12
CA TRP A 247 -22.71 -11.11 -32.99
C TRP A 247 -21.31 -11.46 -33.55
N HIS A 248 -20.95 -10.95 -34.72
CA HIS A 248 -19.63 -11.20 -35.29
C HIS A 248 -18.50 -10.55 -34.48
N PHE A 249 -18.72 -9.34 -33.94
CA PHE A 249 -17.80 -8.71 -33.01
C PHE A 249 -17.60 -9.57 -31.76
N ASP A 250 -18.67 -10.12 -31.19
CA ASP A 250 -18.63 -11.00 -30.02
C ASP A 250 -17.84 -12.29 -30.30
N GLN A 251 -18.03 -12.91 -31.47
CA GLN A 251 -17.22 -14.06 -31.88
C GLN A 251 -15.73 -13.72 -31.98
N ARG A 252 -15.39 -12.55 -32.52
CA ARG A 252 -14.00 -12.07 -32.57
C ARG A 252 -13.43 -11.89 -31.16
N LEU A 253 -14.21 -11.28 -30.25
CA LEU A 253 -13.80 -11.04 -28.87
C LEU A 253 -13.61 -12.34 -28.09
N LEU A 254 -14.43 -13.36 -28.35
CA LEU A 254 -14.34 -14.67 -27.70
C LEU A 254 -13.01 -15.39 -28.01
N HIS A 255 -12.51 -15.21 -29.23
CA HIS A 255 -11.29 -15.83 -29.75
C HIS A 255 -10.06 -14.90 -29.70
N ASP A 256 -10.20 -13.71 -29.11
CA ASP A 256 -9.07 -12.81 -28.89
C ASP A 256 -8.18 -13.46 -27.81
N GLU A 257 -6.98 -13.90 -28.21
CA GLU A 257 -5.98 -14.48 -27.31
C GLU A 257 -5.09 -13.41 -26.66
N ASP A 258 -5.19 -12.15 -27.12
CA ASP A 258 -4.51 -10.98 -26.56
C ASP A 258 -5.35 -10.29 -25.45
N LEU A 259 -6.22 -11.06 -24.78
CA LEU A 259 -6.99 -10.60 -23.63
C LEU A 259 -6.17 -10.62 -22.36
#